data_AF-M2AHA9-F1
#
_entry.id   AF-M2AHA9-F1
#
_cell.length_a   1.000
_cell.length_b   1.000
_cell.length_c   1.000
_cell.angle_alpha   90.00
_cell.angle_beta   90.00
_cell.angle_gamma   90.00
#
_symmetry.space_group_name_H-M   'P 1'
#
loop_
_entity.id
_entity.type
_entity.pdbx_description
1 polymer ?
#
loop_
_entity_poly.entity_id
_entity_poly.type
_entity_poly.pdbx_seq_one_letter_code
_entity_poly.pdbx_strand_id
1 'polypeptide(L)'
;MSTDLGSIRDGETAPEFSAEQRAKAAKRAWLWSNMFVLSLFALIFFGGLLLSLYLHQPKPPPKPLPTPPIVLPPIDDELGPVPTAEIQRAVLSLAKVSVSLEAATLETKIPELKASFDALRDLRSSTLKDESGRRIAANEQHLAQFYVLQLLDKGVTPEELQSVLRQAVADNRTESDQMVVNSIIIELANACEQAHHWTVEYVKRRQTLDELIRRSISNAPASITLAEALQSRSQSLVEKKNRQIQEALNAESQRLSEDRTLVEDELKNQDKAVARLRQQIRSLESGGQPTNSPAQSDAPHQASLEEYQRDLPKIRSLLQPFITPGYMQPKSADEFAYAINKTPMSHSALTRSGALAAEPQGLITLFFIGGSKSATQNNDRPLGGFPRMNAITELSNSEDISARVSEAQLLLQIHGQRLVDNGLLAP
;
A
#
# COMPACT_ATOMS: atom_id res chain seq x y z
N MET A 1 -44.35 66.64 7.97
CA MET A 1 -43.94 65.33 7.42
C MET A 1 -42.70 64.90 8.19
N SER A 2 -42.91 64.04 9.20
CA SER A 2 -41.89 63.55 10.12
C SER A 2 -41.86 62.03 9.92
N THR A 3 -40.74 61.49 9.47
CA THR A 3 -40.56 60.05 9.25
C THR A 3 -39.91 59.44 10.48
N ASP A 4 -40.69 58.61 11.18
CA ASP A 4 -40.25 57.64 12.17
C ASP A 4 -39.30 56.62 11.53
N LEU A 5 -38.06 56.57 12.03
CA LEU A 5 -37.13 55.46 11.81
C LEU A 5 -37.23 54.52 13.01
N GLY A 6 -38.10 53.53 12.88
CA GLY A 6 -38.29 52.46 13.85
C GLY A 6 -37.22 51.38 13.76
N SER A 7 -36.91 50.84 14.95
CA SER A 7 -36.55 49.44 15.20
C SER A 7 -35.15 48.97 14.76
N ILE A 8 -34.16 49.31 15.59
CA ILE A 8 -32.94 48.50 15.73
C ILE A 8 -33.34 47.24 16.51
N ARG A 9 -33.27 46.11 15.81
CA ARG A 9 -33.53 44.76 16.31
C ARG A 9 -32.32 44.28 17.12
N ASP A 10 -32.23 44.72 18.37
CA ASP A 10 -31.34 44.13 19.37
C ASP A 10 -31.99 42.84 19.89
N GLY A 11 -31.31 41.70 19.73
CA GLY A 11 -31.69 40.46 20.42
C GLY A 11 -31.65 39.17 19.60
N GLU A 12 -30.54 38.88 18.91
CA GLU A 12 -30.15 37.49 18.68
C GLU A 12 -28.92 37.21 19.54
N THR A 13 -29.17 36.74 20.75
CA THR A 13 -28.14 36.16 21.61
C THR A 13 -27.54 34.97 20.87
N ALA A 14 -26.25 35.05 20.58
CA ALA A 14 -25.50 33.94 19.99
C ALA A 14 -25.77 32.67 20.82
N PRO A 15 -26.07 31.52 20.18
CA PRO A 15 -26.40 30.31 20.90
C PRO A 15 -25.27 29.98 21.88
N GLU A 16 -25.60 29.85 23.17
CA GLU A 16 -24.65 29.44 24.19
C GLU A 16 -24.22 28.00 23.91
N PHE A 17 -23.13 27.87 23.14
CA PHE A 17 -22.47 26.59 22.97
C PHE A 17 -21.99 26.10 24.34
N SER A 18 -22.35 24.86 24.66
CA SER A 18 -21.92 24.22 25.90
C SER A 18 -20.39 24.19 25.97
N ALA A 19 -19.82 24.16 27.18
CA ALA A 19 -18.37 24.07 27.37
C ALA A 19 -17.76 22.88 26.61
N GLU A 20 -18.52 21.79 26.46
CA GLU A 20 -18.12 20.61 25.70
C GLU A 20 -18.07 20.86 24.18
N GLN A 21 -19.00 21.63 23.63
CA GLN A 21 -18.98 22.01 22.22
C GLN A 21 -17.82 22.95 21.89
N ARG A 22 -17.47 23.87 22.81
CA ARG A 22 -16.28 24.73 22.67
C ARG A 22 -14.98 23.93 22.71
N ALA A 23 -14.87 22.94 23.59
CA ALA A 23 -13.72 22.04 23.66
C ALA A 23 -13.56 21.19 22.38
N LYS A 24 -14.68 20.66 21.84
CA LYS A 24 -14.67 19.91 20.58
C LYS A 24 -14.32 20.81 19.38
N ALA A 25 -14.81 22.04 19.33
CA ALA A 25 -14.46 23.01 18.29
C ALA A 25 -12.98 23.41 18.34
N ALA A 26 -12.43 23.68 19.53
CA ALA A 26 -11.01 23.98 19.71
C ALA A 26 -10.11 22.81 19.28
N LYS A 27 -10.50 21.57 19.60
CA LYS A 27 -9.76 20.36 19.17
C LYS A 27 -9.77 20.19 17.64
N ARG A 28 -10.90 20.47 16.97
CA ARG A 28 -10.99 20.45 15.50
C ARG A 28 -10.13 21.55 14.88
N ALA A 29 -10.20 22.79 15.40
CA ALA A 29 -9.38 23.89 14.92
C ALA A 29 -7.87 23.60 15.05
N TRP A 30 -7.46 22.99 16.17
CA TRP A 30 -6.07 22.58 16.39
C TRP A 30 -5.62 21.48 15.41
N LEU A 31 -6.46 20.47 15.16
CA LEU A 31 -6.18 19.42 14.18
C LEU A 31 -6.06 19.96 12.75
N TRP A 32 -6.96 20.87 12.36
CA TRP A 32 -6.92 21.53 11.05
C TRP A 32 -5.69 22.42 10.89
N SER A 33 -5.30 23.15 11.94
CA SER A 33 -4.07 23.96 11.94
C SER A 33 -2.82 23.09 11.74
N ASN A 34 -2.70 21.96 12.46
CA ASN A 34 -1.58 21.04 12.29
C ASN A 34 -1.52 20.40 10.89
N MET A 35 -2.67 20.00 10.34
CA MET A 35 -2.75 19.47 8.97
C MET A 35 -2.30 20.51 7.93
N PHE A 36 -2.67 21.79 8.12
CA PHE A 36 -2.29 22.86 7.21
C PHE A 36 -0.79 23.15 7.26
N VAL A 37 -0.19 23.16 8.47
CA VAL A 37 1.26 23.34 8.64
C VAL A 37 2.04 22.20 7.99
N LEU A 38 1.62 20.95 8.18
CA LEU A 38 2.27 19.79 7.55
C LEU A 38 2.14 19.80 6.03
N SER A 39 0.97 20.18 5.50
CA SER A 39 0.75 20.33 4.05
C SER A 39 1.65 21.41 3.46
N LEU A 40 1.79 22.55 4.14
CA LEU A 40 2.67 23.65 3.72
C LEU A 40 4.15 23.21 3.71
N PHE A 41 4.60 22.49 4.75
CA PHE A 41 5.95 21.93 4.80
C PHE A 41 6.21 20.92 3.68
N ALA A 42 5.23 20.05 3.37
CA ALA A 42 5.32 19.13 2.26
C ALA A 42 5.42 19.87 0.92
N LEU A 43 4.61 20.91 0.71
CA LEU A 43 4.66 21.75 -0.50
C LEU A 43 6.03 22.41 -0.70
N ILE A 44 6.62 22.95 0.38
CA ILE A 44 7.96 23.55 0.32
C ILE A 44 9.03 22.49 0.06
N PHE A 45 8.96 21.33 0.72
CA PHE A 45 9.94 20.27 0.57
C PHE A 45 9.90 19.64 -0.83
N PHE A 46 8.72 19.21 -1.29
CA PHE A 46 8.55 18.63 -2.62
C PHE A 46 8.74 19.67 -3.73
N GLY A 47 8.30 20.92 -3.53
CA GLY A 47 8.54 22.02 -4.47
C GLY A 47 10.03 22.33 -4.61
N GLY A 48 10.77 22.40 -3.50
CA GLY A 48 12.22 22.59 -3.50
C GLY A 48 12.97 21.44 -4.15
N LEU A 49 12.53 20.20 -3.93
CA LEU A 49 13.13 19.01 -4.52
C LEU A 49 12.87 18.93 -6.04
N LEU A 50 11.65 19.25 -6.49
CA LEU A 50 11.33 19.35 -7.92
C LEU A 50 12.11 20.47 -8.60
N LEU A 51 12.24 21.64 -7.96
CA LEU A 51 13.02 22.74 -8.50
C LEU A 51 14.51 22.39 -8.56
N SER A 52 15.04 21.72 -7.54
CA SER A 52 16.42 21.22 -7.52
C SER A 52 16.67 20.21 -8.64
N LEU A 53 15.76 19.27 -8.84
CA LEU A 53 15.80 18.32 -9.96
C LEU A 53 15.71 19.02 -11.31
N TYR A 54 14.85 20.03 -11.45
CA TYR A 54 14.71 20.82 -12.67
C TYR A 54 16.00 21.59 -13.00
N LEU A 55 16.62 22.21 -12.00
CA LEU A 55 17.88 22.94 -12.16
C LEU A 55 19.09 22.03 -12.41
N HIS A 56 19.04 20.78 -11.93
CA HIS A 56 20.07 19.77 -12.16
C HIS A 56 19.76 18.84 -13.33
N GLN A 57 18.72 19.09 -14.13
CA GLN A 57 18.55 18.33 -15.36
C GLN A 57 19.77 18.61 -16.25
N PRO A 58 20.59 17.59 -16.56
CA PRO A 58 21.68 17.76 -17.50
C PRO A 58 21.06 18.27 -18.80
N LYS A 59 21.59 19.37 -19.34
CA LYS A 59 21.14 19.90 -20.64
C LYS A 59 21.08 18.71 -21.60
N PRO A 60 19.91 18.44 -22.21
CA PRO A 60 19.80 17.31 -23.12
C PRO A 60 20.93 17.46 -24.16
N PRO A 61 21.70 16.38 -24.41
CA PRO A 61 22.76 16.44 -25.41
C PRO A 61 22.15 16.99 -26.70
N PRO A 62 22.87 17.87 -27.43
CA PRO A 62 22.36 18.44 -28.67
C PRO A 62 21.82 17.32 -29.54
N LYS A 63 20.58 17.50 -30.04
CA LYS A 63 19.93 16.51 -30.91
C LYS A 63 20.95 16.08 -31.97
N PRO A 64 21.26 14.78 -32.08
CA PRO A 64 22.19 14.32 -33.11
C PRO A 64 21.68 14.86 -34.45
N LEU A 65 22.58 15.47 -35.22
CA LEU A 65 22.30 15.88 -36.60
C LEU A 65 21.62 14.70 -37.30
N PRO A 66 20.52 14.95 -38.06
CA PRO A 66 19.82 13.88 -38.77
C PRO A 66 20.85 13.11 -39.58
N THR A 67 21.09 11.88 -39.16
CA THR A 67 22.02 10.98 -39.85
C THR A 67 21.46 10.85 -41.25
N PRO A 68 22.25 11.13 -42.31
CA PRO A 68 21.78 10.91 -43.67
C PRO A 68 21.26 9.47 -43.76
N PRO A 69 20.14 9.23 -44.46
CA PRO A 69 19.57 7.89 -44.56
C PRO A 69 20.68 6.94 -45.01
N ILE A 70 21.08 6.05 -44.10
CA ILE A 70 22.01 4.98 -44.42
C ILE A 70 21.24 4.11 -45.39
N VAL A 71 21.54 4.30 -46.68
CA VAL A 71 21.24 3.31 -47.71
C VAL A 71 22.09 2.10 -47.33
N LEU A 72 21.51 1.21 -46.53
CA LEU A 72 22.10 -0.10 -46.28
C LEU A 72 22.21 -0.76 -47.66
N PRO A 73 23.43 -1.06 -48.14
CA PRO A 73 23.56 -1.91 -49.30
C PRO A 73 22.85 -3.24 -49.01
N PRO A 74 22.34 -3.92 -50.04
CA PRO A 74 21.72 -5.23 -49.88
C PRO A 74 22.67 -6.10 -49.04
N ILE A 75 22.12 -6.67 -47.96
CA ILE A 75 22.83 -7.65 -47.15
C ILE A 75 22.98 -8.88 -48.06
N ASP A 76 24.09 -8.92 -48.79
CA ASP A 76 24.58 -10.16 -49.36
C ASP A 76 24.93 -11.05 -48.17
N ASP A 77 24.26 -12.21 -48.09
CA ASP A 77 24.47 -13.30 -47.12
C ASP A 77 25.87 -13.95 -47.20
N GLU A 78 26.91 -13.20 -47.61
CA GLU A 78 28.29 -13.62 -47.46
C GLU A 78 28.70 -13.46 -45.99
N LEU A 79 28.39 -14.50 -45.21
CA LEU A 79 29.11 -14.82 -43.98
C LEU A 79 30.60 -14.62 -44.22
N GLY A 80 31.13 -13.49 -43.71
CA GLY A 80 32.57 -13.27 -43.63
C GLY A 80 33.26 -14.47 -42.98
N PRO A 81 34.55 -14.71 -43.29
CA PRO A 81 35.25 -15.92 -42.88
C PRO A 81 35.10 -16.12 -41.37
N VAL A 82 34.59 -17.29 -40.99
CA VAL A 82 34.50 -17.75 -39.60
C VAL A 82 35.82 -17.39 -38.91
N PRO A 83 35.79 -16.68 -37.76
CA PRO A 83 37.00 -16.23 -37.09
C PRO A 83 37.94 -17.42 -36.91
N THR A 84 39.13 -17.30 -37.47
CA THR A 84 40.14 -18.37 -37.39
C THR A 84 40.45 -18.66 -35.93
N ALA A 85 40.82 -19.91 -35.61
CA ALA A 85 41.16 -20.32 -34.25
C ALA A 85 42.24 -19.41 -33.60
N GLU A 86 43.09 -18.78 -34.42
CA GLU A 86 44.07 -17.78 -33.98
C GLU A 86 43.42 -16.48 -33.48
N ILE A 87 42.40 -15.97 -34.17
CA ILE A 87 41.64 -14.79 -33.74
C ILE A 87 40.92 -15.09 -32.43
N GLN A 88 40.28 -16.26 -32.30
CA GLN A 88 39.61 -16.65 -31.06
C GLN A 88 40.57 -16.76 -29.87
N ARG A 89 41.77 -17.33 -30.08
CA ARG A 89 42.82 -17.37 -29.04
C ARG A 89 43.32 -15.97 -28.66
N ALA A 90 43.51 -15.09 -29.64
CA ALA A 90 43.92 -13.71 -29.39
C ALA A 90 42.85 -12.96 -28.55
N VAL A 91 41.58 -13.08 -28.92
CA VAL A 91 40.45 -12.47 -28.19
C VAL A 91 40.36 -13.02 -26.77
N LEU A 92 40.47 -14.33 -26.58
CA LEU A 92 40.49 -14.94 -25.24
C LEU A 92 41.68 -14.44 -24.41
N SER A 93 42.87 -14.34 -25.01
CA SER A 93 44.06 -13.83 -24.31
C SER A 93 43.89 -12.38 -23.86
N LEU A 94 43.28 -11.53 -24.70
CA LEU A 94 42.97 -10.14 -24.36
C LEU A 94 41.94 -10.06 -23.23
N ALA A 95 40.91 -10.91 -23.26
CA ALA A 95 39.93 -11.00 -22.19
C ALA A 95 40.57 -11.41 -20.85
N LYS A 96 41.50 -12.38 -20.85
CA LYS A 96 42.25 -12.78 -19.64
C LYS A 96 43.16 -11.68 -19.10
N VAL A 97 43.74 -10.85 -19.97
CA VAL A 97 44.47 -9.64 -19.57
C VAL A 97 43.53 -8.64 -18.90
N SER A 98 42.33 -8.44 -19.44
CA SER A 98 41.30 -7.58 -18.84
C SER A 98 40.89 -8.07 -17.44
N VAL A 99 40.70 -9.38 -17.25
CA VAL A 99 40.44 -9.96 -15.92
C VAL A 99 41.58 -9.64 -14.96
N SER A 100 42.83 -9.77 -15.40
CA SER A 100 44.00 -9.51 -14.56
C SER A 100 44.10 -8.03 -14.15
N LEU A 101 43.73 -7.11 -15.05
CA LEU A 101 43.70 -5.68 -14.78
C LEU A 101 42.59 -5.31 -13.77
N GLU A 102 41.39 -5.86 -13.95
CA GLU A 102 40.28 -5.62 -13.02
C GLU A 102 40.54 -6.25 -11.65
N ALA A 103 41.15 -7.45 -11.61
CA ALA A 103 41.56 -8.10 -10.37
C ALA A 103 42.60 -7.27 -9.61
N ALA A 104 43.62 -6.74 -10.30
CA ALA A 104 44.62 -5.85 -9.70
C ALA A 104 43.97 -4.54 -9.19
N THR A 105 43.01 -3.99 -9.94
CA THR A 105 42.25 -2.80 -9.51
C THR A 105 41.47 -3.09 -8.24
N LEU A 106 40.75 -4.21 -8.16
CA LEU A 106 40.03 -4.62 -6.96
C LEU A 106 40.98 -4.87 -5.78
N GLU A 107 42.11 -5.51 -6.01
CA GLU A 107 43.15 -5.77 -5.00
C GLU A 107 43.68 -4.47 -4.37
N THR A 108 43.80 -3.38 -5.13
CA THR A 108 44.18 -2.07 -4.58
C THR A 108 43.06 -1.37 -3.80
N LYS A 109 41.79 -1.57 -4.17
CA LYS A 109 40.64 -0.96 -3.48
C LYS A 109 40.26 -1.65 -2.17
N ILE A 110 40.47 -2.96 -2.06
CA ILE A 110 40.13 -3.71 -0.83
C ILE A 110 40.84 -3.13 0.42
N PRO A 111 42.15 -2.81 0.40
CA PRO A 111 42.83 -2.16 1.51
C PRO A 111 42.23 -0.79 1.89
N GLU A 112 41.82 0.02 0.92
CA GLU A 112 41.18 1.32 1.18
C GLU A 112 39.82 1.14 1.87
N LEU A 113 39.02 0.22 1.34
CA LEU A 113 37.75 -0.18 1.94
C LEU A 113 37.97 -0.65 3.38
N LYS A 114 38.93 -1.55 3.58
CA LYS A 114 39.29 -2.09 4.89
C LYS A 114 39.71 -0.99 5.86
N ALA A 115 40.58 -0.07 5.45
CA ALA A 115 41.00 1.04 6.28
C ALA A 115 39.83 1.94 6.70
N SER A 116 38.90 2.24 5.77
CA SER A 116 37.71 3.03 6.07
C SER A 116 36.74 2.32 7.01
N PHE A 117 36.56 1.00 6.82
CA PHE A 117 35.72 0.14 7.65
C PHE A 117 36.29 0.00 9.06
N ASP A 118 37.58 -0.33 9.19
CA ASP A 118 38.26 -0.45 10.48
C ASP A 118 38.23 0.87 11.25
N ALA A 119 38.49 2.01 10.58
CA ALA A 119 38.43 3.32 11.22
C ALA A 119 37.04 3.67 11.77
N LEU A 120 35.97 3.36 11.03
CA LEU A 120 34.59 3.56 11.51
C LEU A 120 34.28 2.61 12.67
N ARG A 121 34.65 1.33 12.55
CA ARG A 121 34.42 0.31 13.58
C ARG A 121 35.11 0.70 14.89
N ASP A 122 36.36 1.11 14.80
CA ASP A 122 37.17 1.45 15.96
C ASP A 122 36.63 2.69 16.66
N LEU A 123 36.34 3.77 15.92
CA LEU A 123 35.69 4.98 16.44
C LEU A 123 34.37 4.65 17.15
N ARG A 124 33.52 3.83 16.52
CA ARG A 124 32.26 3.40 17.11
C ARG A 124 32.49 2.61 18.40
N SER A 125 33.45 1.68 18.39
CA SER A 125 33.74 0.83 19.54
C SER A 125 34.25 1.62 20.75
N SER A 126 35.04 2.68 20.51
CA SER A 126 35.49 3.59 21.56
C SER A 126 34.32 4.45 22.06
N THR A 127 33.53 5.03 21.16
CA THR A 127 32.37 5.86 21.50
C THR A 127 31.32 5.10 22.32
N LEU A 128 31.23 3.78 22.21
CA LEU A 128 30.29 3.00 23.04
C LEU A 128 30.66 3.02 24.54
N LYS A 129 31.94 3.23 24.88
CA LYS A 129 32.50 3.03 26.23
C LYS A 129 33.06 4.31 26.84
N ASP A 130 33.46 5.27 26.02
CA ASP A 130 34.12 6.49 26.45
C ASP A 130 33.14 7.57 26.97
N GLU A 131 33.70 8.72 27.36
CA GLU A 131 32.94 9.86 27.85
C GLU A 131 32.06 10.50 26.76
N SER A 132 32.52 10.52 25.51
CA SER A 132 31.72 10.99 24.37
C SER A 132 30.44 10.17 24.23
N GLY A 133 30.54 8.85 24.40
CA GLY A 133 29.40 7.95 24.50
C GLY A 133 28.41 8.34 25.58
N ARG A 134 28.90 8.59 26.80
CA ARG A 134 28.06 9.02 27.92
C ARG A 134 27.35 10.34 27.65
N ARG A 135 27.96 11.26 26.92
CA ARG A 135 27.36 12.55 26.52
C ARG A 135 26.31 12.41 25.41
N ILE A 136 26.51 11.46 24.49
CA ILE A 136 25.49 11.06 23.51
C ILE A 136 24.30 10.40 24.24
N ALA A 137 24.57 9.52 25.20
CA ALA A 137 23.56 8.81 25.98
C ALA A 137 22.67 9.75 26.82
N ALA A 138 23.22 10.89 27.28
CA ALA A 138 22.49 11.89 28.06
C ALA A 138 21.41 12.64 27.26
N ASN A 139 21.42 12.57 25.93
CA ASN A 139 20.50 13.29 25.07
C ASN A 139 19.75 12.30 24.15
N GLU A 140 18.43 12.21 24.31
CA GLU A 140 17.60 11.24 23.57
C GLU A 140 17.68 11.39 22.04
N GLN A 141 17.84 12.62 21.55
CA GLN A 141 17.97 12.91 20.13
C GLN A 141 19.32 12.42 19.60
N HIS A 142 20.42 12.66 20.32
CA HIS A 142 21.73 12.14 19.95
C HIS A 142 21.78 10.61 20.04
N LEU A 143 21.20 10.02 21.08
CA LEU A 143 21.03 8.57 21.21
C LEU A 143 20.25 7.99 20.02
N ALA A 144 19.20 8.69 19.55
CA ALA A 144 18.42 8.26 18.39
C ALA A 144 19.25 8.30 17.10
N GLN A 145 20.01 9.37 16.90
CA GLN A 145 20.89 9.53 15.73
C GLN A 145 21.98 8.46 15.72
N PHE A 146 22.62 8.19 16.87
CA PHE A 146 23.60 7.11 16.97
C PHE A 146 22.99 5.73 16.69
N TYR A 147 21.79 5.46 17.20
CA TYR A 147 21.07 4.22 16.93
C TYR A 147 20.79 4.03 15.44
N VAL A 148 20.37 5.09 14.73
CA VAL A 148 20.17 5.04 13.28
C VAL A 148 21.49 4.76 12.54
N LEU A 149 22.61 5.39 12.94
CA LEU A 149 23.92 5.11 12.36
C LEU A 149 24.33 3.63 12.53
N GLN A 150 24.00 3.01 13.67
CA GLN A 150 24.24 1.57 13.87
C GLN A 150 23.36 0.70 12.98
N LEU A 151 22.09 1.04 12.79
CA LEU A 151 21.19 0.26 11.93
C LEU A 151 21.61 0.28 10.45
N LEU A 152 22.27 1.36 10.02
CA LEU A 152 22.79 1.48 8.67
C LEU A 152 24.06 0.67 8.42
N ASP A 153 24.67 0.05 9.44
CA ASP A 153 25.95 -0.68 9.36
C ASP A 153 25.92 -1.98 8.53
N LYS A 154 24.81 -2.27 7.86
CA LYS A 154 24.73 -3.33 6.85
C LYS A 154 25.39 -2.82 5.56
N GLY A 155 26.63 -3.23 5.33
CA GLY A 155 27.37 -2.94 4.11
C GLY A 155 28.25 -4.10 3.69
N VAL A 156 28.87 -3.97 2.51
CA VAL A 156 29.81 -4.97 2.00
C VAL A 156 31.06 -4.96 2.87
N THR A 157 31.50 -6.15 3.28
CA THR A 157 32.71 -6.31 4.08
C THR A 157 33.95 -6.50 3.19
N PRO A 158 35.15 -6.08 3.62
CA PRO A 158 36.39 -6.37 2.90
C PRO A 158 36.58 -7.87 2.63
N GLU A 159 36.15 -8.72 3.57
CA GLU A 159 36.22 -10.18 3.47
C GLU A 159 35.35 -10.74 2.34
N GLU A 160 34.15 -10.18 2.14
CA GLU A 160 33.26 -10.56 1.03
C GLU A 160 33.93 -10.28 -0.32
N LEU A 161 34.45 -9.07 -0.54
CA LEU A 161 35.11 -8.72 -1.81
C LEU A 161 36.43 -9.47 -2.01
N GLN A 162 37.15 -9.76 -0.94
CA GLN A 162 38.33 -10.61 -1.01
C GLN A 162 37.99 -12.04 -1.44
N SER A 163 36.83 -12.56 -1.06
CA SER A 163 36.38 -13.88 -1.50
C SER A 163 36.00 -13.88 -2.99
N VAL A 164 35.31 -12.84 -3.47
CA VAL A 164 35.01 -12.61 -4.90
C VAL A 164 36.31 -12.55 -5.72
N LEU A 165 37.30 -11.76 -5.28
CA LEU A 165 38.59 -11.65 -5.95
C LEU A 165 39.31 -13.01 -6.06
N ARG A 166 39.34 -13.79 -4.96
CA ARG A 166 39.98 -15.12 -4.96
C ARG A 166 39.28 -16.08 -5.91
N GLN A 167 37.95 -16.06 -5.93
CA GLN A 167 37.14 -16.91 -6.81
C GLN A 167 37.37 -16.56 -8.28
N ALA A 168 37.26 -15.29 -8.64
CA ALA A 168 37.50 -14.80 -10.00
C ALA A 168 38.91 -15.13 -10.53
N VAL A 169 39.94 -15.01 -9.68
CA VAL A 169 41.33 -15.38 -10.05
C VAL A 169 41.50 -16.89 -10.20
N ALA A 170 40.81 -17.69 -9.39
CA ALA A 170 40.83 -19.15 -9.52
C ALA A 170 40.16 -19.60 -10.83
N ASP A 171 38.97 -19.08 -11.12
CA ASP A 171 38.17 -19.47 -12.29
C ASP A 171 38.86 -19.05 -13.60
N ASN A 172 39.47 -17.86 -13.64
CA ASN A 172 40.22 -17.40 -14.83
C ASN A 172 41.40 -18.31 -15.22
N ARG A 173 41.97 -19.07 -14.26
CA ARG A 173 43.07 -20.01 -14.52
C ARG A 173 42.59 -21.29 -15.19
N THR A 174 41.40 -21.76 -14.85
CA THR A 174 40.84 -23.03 -15.33
C THR A 174 40.02 -22.87 -16.59
N GLU A 175 39.42 -21.71 -16.80
CA GLU A 175 38.43 -21.51 -17.87
C GLU A 175 39.03 -21.22 -19.25
N SER A 176 38.47 -21.89 -20.26
CA SER A 176 38.81 -21.71 -21.69
C SER A 176 37.67 -21.06 -22.48
N ASP A 177 36.49 -20.91 -21.89
CA ASP A 177 35.33 -20.32 -22.55
C ASP A 177 35.35 -18.79 -22.40
N GLN A 178 35.27 -18.10 -23.53
CA GLN A 178 35.22 -16.64 -23.60
C GLN A 178 33.99 -16.07 -22.87
N MET A 179 32.85 -16.77 -22.88
CA MET A 179 31.64 -16.30 -22.21
C MET A 179 31.83 -16.24 -20.69
N VAL A 180 32.48 -17.26 -20.12
CA VAL A 180 32.80 -17.33 -18.68
C VAL A 180 33.83 -16.27 -18.30
N VAL A 181 34.85 -16.05 -19.13
CA VAL A 181 35.82 -14.96 -18.89
C VAL A 181 35.13 -13.59 -18.89
N ASN A 182 34.19 -13.35 -19.80
CA ASN A 182 33.43 -12.09 -19.83
C ASN A 182 32.55 -11.90 -18.60
N SER A 183 31.92 -12.96 -18.07
CA SER A 183 31.15 -12.84 -16.81
C SER A 183 32.05 -12.53 -15.62
N ILE A 184 33.26 -13.09 -15.56
CA ILE A 184 34.25 -12.77 -14.52
C ILE A 184 34.64 -11.29 -14.58
N ILE A 185 34.84 -10.72 -15.79
CA ILE A 185 35.14 -9.30 -15.96
C ILE A 185 34.01 -8.44 -15.37
N ILE A 186 32.75 -8.76 -15.68
CA ILE A 186 31.58 -8.01 -15.18
C ILE A 186 31.49 -8.12 -13.65
N GLU A 187 31.72 -9.30 -13.08
CA GLU A 187 31.71 -9.51 -11.64
C GLU A 187 32.80 -8.69 -10.93
N LEU A 188 34.03 -8.70 -11.45
CA LEU A 188 35.14 -7.90 -10.92
C LEU A 188 34.88 -6.40 -11.03
N ALA A 189 34.34 -5.93 -12.17
CA ALA A 189 33.98 -4.53 -12.35
C ALA A 189 32.91 -4.09 -11.34
N ASN A 190 31.87 -4.91 -11.13
CA ASN A 190 30.83 -4.66 -10.12
C ASN A 190 31.42 -4.65 -8.70
N ALA A 191 32.34 -5.56 -8.38
CA ALA A 191 33.03 -5.59 -7.09
C ALA A 191 33.91 -4.34 -6.89
N CYS A 192 34.57 -3.85 -7.94
CA CYS A 192 35.34 -2.60 -7.95
C CYS A 192 34.47 -1.36 -7.70
N GLU A 193 33.26 -1.33 -8.25
CA GLU A 193 32.28 -0.27 -8.01
C GLU A 193 31.75 -0.33 -6.58
N GLN A 194 31.38 -1.54 -6.11
CA GLN A 194 30.94 -1.75 -4.73
C GLN A 194 32.01 -1.35 -3.71
N ALA A 195 33.28 -1.74 -3.93
CA ALA A 195 34.40 -1.34 -3.08
C ALA A 195 34.47 0.18 -2.95
N HIS A 196 34.43 0.88 -4.08
CA HIS A 196 34.50 2.35 -4.08
C HIS A 196 33.29 2.99 -3.38
N HIS A 197 32.08 2.54 -3.73
CA HIS A 197 30.84 3.04 -3.14
C HIS A 197 30.87 2.90 -1.60
N TRP A 198 31.23 1.71 -1.11
CA TRP A 198 31.25 1.45 0.33
C TRP A 198 32.38 2.18 1.05
N THR A 199 33.55 2.38 0.43
CA THR A 199 34.61 3.24 0.99
C THR A 199 34.09 4.65 1.22
N VAL A 200 33.41 5.25 0.22
CA VAL A 200 32.83 6.60 0.35
C VAL A 200 31.76 6.65 1.45
N GLU A 201 30.88 5.64 1.51
CA GLU A 201 29.84 5.56 2.53
C GLU A 201 30.40 5.37 3.95
N TYR A 202 31.43 4.54 4.15
CA TYR A 202 32.08 4.39 5.45
C TYR A 202 32.76 5.68 5.90
N VAL A 203 33.44 6.40 5.00
CA VAL A 203 34.02 7.72 5.30
C VAL A 203 32.95 8.72 5.72
N LYS A 204 31.84 8.80 4.98
CA LYS A 204 30.71 9.69 5.29
C LYS A 204 30.05 9.36 6.63
N ARG A 205 29.86 8.07 6.93
CA ARG A 205 29.31 7.61 8.23
C ARG A 205 30.23 7.96 9.38
N ARG A 206 31.54 7.79 9.20
CA ARG A 206 32.54 8.21 10.18
C ARG A 206 32.47 9.70 10.45
N GLN A 207 32.44 10.54 9.41
CA GLN A 207 32.27 11.99 9.55
C GLN A 207 30.98 12.37 10.29
N THR A 208 29.89 11.65 10.02
CA THR A 208 28.61 11.87 10.69
C THR A 208 28.69 11.52 12.18
N LEU A 209 29.41 10.44 12.53
CA LEU A 209 29.66 10.07 13.92
C LEU A 209 30.57 11.09 14.62
N ASP A 210 31.65 11.54 13.98
CA ASP A 210 32.54 12.58 14.51
C ASP A 210 31.77 13.90 14.79
N GLU A 211 30.89 14.31 13.87
CA GLU A 211 30.05 15.49 14.05
C GLU A 211 29.03 15.31 15.18
N LEU A 212 28.45 14.11 15.33
CA LEU A 212 27.59 13.79 16.47
C LEU A 212 28.35 13.87 17.80
N ILE A 213 29.56 13.31 17.86
CA ILE A 213 30.44 13.42 19.02
C ILE A 213 30.70 14.88 19.35
N ARG A 214 31.06 15.70 18.35
CA ARG A 214 31.32 17.14 18.53
C ARG A 214 30.09 17.87 19.09
N ARG A 215 28.90 17.63 18.54
CA ARG A 215 27.64 18.23 19.02
C ARG A 215 27.27 17.78 20.43
N SER A 216 27.69 16.59 20.84
CA SER A 216 27.41 16.08 22.18
C SER A 216 28.27 16.70 23.29
N ILE A 217 29.34 17.44 22.96
CA ILE A 217 30.27 18.02 23.95
C ILE A 217 29.55 18.97 24.92
N SER A 218 28.51 19.68 24.47
CA SER A 218 27.71 20.57 25.32
C SER A 218 26.81 19.85 26.32
N ASN A 219 26.56 18.55 26.15
CA ASN A 219 25.77 17.77 27.08
C ASN A 219 26.63 17.33 28.28
N ALA A 220 26.05 17.34 29.48
CA ALA A 220 26.66 16.68 30.63
C ALA A 220 26.71 15.16 30.40
N PRO A 221 27.79 14.46 30.80
CA PRO A 221 27.89 13.01 30.64
C PRO A 221 26.85 12.28 31.49
N ALA A 222 26.19 11.26 30.92
CA ALA A 222 25.30 10.38 31.65
C ALA A 222 26.08 9.46 32.62
N SER A 223 25.37 9.00 33.65
CA SER A 223 25.89 7.99 34.59
C SER A 223 26.10 6.62 33.94
N ILE A 224 25.34 6.31 32.90
CA ILE A 224 25.40 5.06 32.13
C ILE A 224 26.19 5.25 30.82
N THR A 225 26.75 4.16 30.31
CA THR A 225 27.44 4.12 29.02
C THR A 225 26.45 4.19 27.86
N LEU A 226 26.94 4.52 26.66
CA LEU A 226 26.11 4.51 25.45
C LEU A 226 25.59 3.11 25.12
N ALA A 227 26.41 2.08 25.32
CA ALA A 227 25.98 0.70 25.14
C ALA A 227 24.78 0.33 26.02
N GLU A 228 24.81 0.68 27.31
CA GLU A 228 23.71 0.45 28.26
C GLU A 228 22.47 1.27 27.88
N ALA A 229 22.64 2.52 27.49
CA ALA A 229 21.53 3.38 27.05
C ALA A 229 20.83 2.82 25.80
N LEU A 230 21.60 2.31 24.82
CA LEU A 230 21.07 1.65 23.64
C LEU A 230 20.34 0.35 23.99
N GLN A 231 20.88 -0.46 24.90
CA GLN A 231 20.23 -1.67 25.38
C GLN A 231 18.89 -1.34 26.06
N SER A 232 18.87 -0.40 27.00
CA SER A 232 17.65 0.06 27.67
C SER A 232 16.61 0.60 26.67
N ARG A 233 17.05 1.38 25.68
CA ARG A 233 16.18 1.84 24.60
C ARG A 233 15.61 0.69 23.76
N SER A 234 16.41 -0.30 23.41
CA SER A 234 15.94 -1.46 22.65
C SER A 234 14.89 -2.27 23.44
N GLN A 235 15.11 -2.46 24.74
CA GLN A 235 14.18 -3.14 25.65
C GLN A 235 12.85 -2.39 25.75
N SER A 236 12.89 -1.08 25.98
CA SER A 236 11.67 -0.26 26.05
C SER A 236 10.88 -0.24 24.73
N LEU A 237 11.55 -0.28 23.57
CA LEU A 237 10.88 -0.40 22.28
C LEU A 237 10.21 -1.77 22.11
N VAL A 238 10.86 -2.85 22.52
CA VAL A 238 10.29 -4.20 22.51
C VAL A 238 9.08 -4.28 23.45
N GLU A 239 9.19 -3.77 24.68
CA GLU A 239 8.09 -3.72 25.63
C GLU A 239 6.91 -2.90 25.11
N LYS A 240 7.17 -1.74 24.50
CA LYS A 240 6.13 -0.92 23.85
C LYS A 240 5.44 -1.68 22.72
N LYS A 241 6.20 -2.41 21.90
CA LYS A 241 5.63 -3.22 20.81
C LYS A 241 4.83 -4.40 21.34
N ASN A 242 5.30 -5.10 22.36
CA ASN A 242 4.57 -6.17 23.00
C ASN A 242 3.27 -5.68 23.63
N ARG A 243 3.28 -4.50 24.25
CA ARG A 243 2.05 -3.87 24.76
C ARG A 243 1.06 -3.57 23.64
N GLN A 244 1.52 -2.99 22.53
CA GLN A 244 0.67 -2.73 21.36
C GLN A 244 0.07 -4.02 20.77
N ILE A 245 0.87 -5.09 20.69
CA ILE A 245 0.41 -6.40 20.23
C ILE A 245 -0.63 -6.96 21.18
N GLN A 246 -0.42 -6.86 22.50
CA GLN A 246 -1.37 -7.35 23.49
C GLN A 246 -2.69 -6.55 23.47
N GLU A 247 -2.62 -5.23 23.32
CA GLU A 247 -3.81 -4.37 23.16
C GLU A 247 -4.60 -4.74 21.89
N ALA A 248 -3.90 -4.94 20.77
CA ALA A 248 -4.52 -5.37 19.52
C ALA A 248 -5.14 -6.78 19.63
N LEU A 249 -4.46 -7.71 20.28
CA LEU A 249 -4.94 -9.07 20.52
C LEU A 249 -6.20 -9.08 21.40
N ASN A 250 -6.21 -8.27 22.47
CA ASN A 250 -7.36 -8.14 23.34
C ASN A 250 -8.56 -7.54 22.59
N ALA A 251 -8.33 -6.47 21.81
CA ALA A 251 -9.38 -5.86 21.00
C ALA A 251 -9.96 -6.83 19.95
N GLU A 252 -9.12 -7.62 19.30
CA GLU A 252 -9.57 -8.63 18.33
C GLU A 252 -10.31 -9.77 19.02
N SER A 253 -9.85 -10.23 20.19
CA SER A 253 -10.55 -11.26 20.96
C SER A 253 -11.94 -10.80 21.41
N GLN A 254 -12.09 -9.52 21.75
CA GLN A 254 -13.38 -8.94 22.10
C GLN A 254 -14.30 -8.90 20.88
N ARG A 255 -13.81 -8.45 19.71
CA ARG A 255 -14.57 -8.49 18.46
C ARG A 255 -15.05 -9.88 18.10
N LEU A 256 -14.16 -10.87 18.16
CA LEU A 256 -14.53 -12.27 17.89
C LEU A 256 -15.56 -12.80 18.89
N SER A 257 -15.52 -12.35 20.15
CA SER A 257 -16.54 -12.72 21.13
C SER A 257 -17.90 -12.10 20.83
N GLU A 258 -17.94 -10.84 20.40
CA GLU A 258 -19.15 -10.14 19.97
C GLU A 258 -19.75 -10.80 18.73
N ASP A 259 -18.93 -11.08 17.71
CA ASP A 259 -19.35 -11.79 16.49
C ASP A 259 -19.91 -13.19 16.82
N ARG A 260 -19.25 -13.91 17.73
CA ARG A 260 -19.73 -15.22 18.18
C ARG A 260 -21.12 -15.11 18.82
N THR A 261 -21.35 -14.10 19.68
CA THR A 261 -22.67 -13.90 20.30
C THR A 261 -23.75 -13.56 19.27
N LEU A 262 -23.41 -12.75 18.25
CA LEU A 262 -24.32 -12.43 17.15
C LEU A 262 -24.70 -13.67 16.35
N VAL A 263 -23.74 -14.52 16.00
CA VAL A 263 -23.98 -15.78 15.30
C VAL A 263 -24.80 -16.75 16.15
N GLU A 264 -24.51 -16.87 17.44
CA GLU A 264 -25.29 -17.71 18.36
C GLU A 264 -26.75 -17.25 18.46
N ASP A 265 -27.00 -15.94 18.48
CA ASP A 265 -28.36 -15.40 18.49
C ASP A 265 -29.08 -15.53 17.15
N GLU A 266 -28.36 -15.42 16.03
CA GLU A 266 -28.89 -15.70 14.70
C GLU A 266 -29.31 -17.17 14.57
N LEU A 267 -28.48 -18.11 15.03
CA LEU A 267 -28.81 -19.54 15.06
C LEU A 267 -30.06 -19.82 15.90
N LYS A 268 -30.18 -19.23 17.10
CA LYS A 268 -31.39 -19.36 17.93
C LYS A 268 -32.64 -18.81 17.23
N ASN A 269 -32.50 -17.73 16.47
CA ASN A 269 -33.61 -17.14 15.72
C ASN A 269 -34.02 -18.03 14.55
N GLN A 270 -33.05 -18.61 13.84
CA GLN A 270 -33.30 -19.61 12.79
C GLN A 270 -33.99 -20.86 13.36
N ASP A 271 -33.56 -21.38 14.50
CA ASP A 271 -34.20 -22.52 15.17
C ASP A 271 -35.67 -22.24 15.53
N LYS A 272 -35.96 -21.03 16.04
CA LYS A 272 -37.34 -20.58 16.30
C LYS A 272 -38.16 -20.50 15.02
N ALA A 273 -37.59 -19.99 13.93
CA ALA A 273 -38.26 -19.91 12.64
C ALA A 273 -38.58 -21.31 12.09
N VAL A 274 -37.61 -22.24 12.15
CA VAL A 274 -37.80 -23.64 11.75
C VAL A 274 -38.89 -24.31 12.61
N ALA A 275 -38.91 -24.08 13.93
CA ALA A 275 -39.94 -24.61 14.81
C ALA A 275 -41.35 -24.07 14.44
N ARG A 276 -41.47 -22.77 14.14
CA ARG A 276 -42.73 -22.16 13.66
C ARG A 276 -43.18 -22.76 12.33
N LEU A 277 -42.28 -22.89 11.35
CA LEU A 277 -42.57 -23.48 10.05
C LEU A 277 -43.03 -24.94 10.20
N ARG A 278 -42.36 -25.73 11.06
CA ARG A 278 -42.79 -27.11 11.37
C ARG A 278 -44.19 -27.16 11.98
N GLN A 279 -44.53 -26.20 12.85
CA GLN A 279 -45.88 -26.10 13.42
C GLN A 279 -46.92 -25.74 12.35
N GLN A 280 -46.61 -24.82 11.44
CA GLN A 280 -47.47 -24.46 10.32
C GLN A 280 -47.71 -25.67 9.39
N ILE A 281 -46.67 -26.41 9.03
CA ILE A 281 -46.78 -27.63 8.21
C ILE A 281 -47.72 -28.64 8.88
N ARG A 282 -47.55 -28.93 10.18
CA ARG A 282 -48.46 -29.84 10.91
C ARG A 282 -49.90 -29.34 10.92
N SER A 283 -50.12 -28.03 11.08
CA SER A 283 -51.48 -27.46 11.07
C SER A 283 -52.17 -27.63 9.71
N LEU A 284 -51.42 -27.46 8.61
CA LEU A 284 -51.91 -27.72 7.24
C LEU A 284 -52.19 -29.21 7.00
N GLU A 285 -51.29 -30.11 7.44
CA GLU A 285 -51.47 -31.57 7.32
C GLU A 285 -52.70 -32.07 8.10
N SER A 286 -53.01 -31.46 9.24
CA SER A 286 -54.17 -31.81 10.07
C SER A 286 -55.52 -31.28 9.56
N GLY A 287 -55.55 -30.60 8.40
CA GLY A 287 -56.78 -30.07 7.80
C GLY A 287 -57.34 -28.82 8.51
N GLY A 288 -56.56 -28.19 9.39
CA GLY A 288 -56.92 -26.92 10.01
C GLY A 288 -56.83 -25.79 8.99
N GLN A 289 -57.96 -25.10 8.74
CA GLN A 289 -57.93 -23.83 8.01
C GLN A 289 -56.99 -22.87 8.76
N PRO A 290 -55.96 -22.30 8.10
CA PRO A 290 -55.08 -21.34 8.75
C PRO A 290 -55.92 -20.12 9.10
N THR A 291 -56.13 -19.90 10.40
CA THR A 291 -56.64 -18.62 10.89
C THR A 291 -55.63 -17.56 10.47
N ASN A 292 -56.06 -16.67 9.59
CA ASN A 292 -55.31 -15.51 9.11
C ASN A 292 -54.80 -14.67 10.28
N SER A 293 -53.60 -14.99 10.79
CA SER A 293 -52.81 -14.04 11.56
C SER A 293 -52.11 -13.10 10.56
N PRO A 294 -52.34 -11.79 10.61
CA PRO A 294 -51.68 -10.82 9.75
C PRO A 294 -50.28 -10.50 10.31
N ALA A 295 -49.43 -11.52 10.41
CA ALA A 295 -48.07 -11.36 10.86
C ALA A 295 -47.12 -12.08 9.90
N GLN A 296 -46.39 -11.27 9.14
CA GLN A 296 -45.08 -11.56 8.57
C GLN A 296 -45.06 -12.51 7.36
N SER A 297 -45.35 -11.94 6.20
CA SER A 297 -44.76 -12.35 4.92
C SER A 297 -43.86 -11.23 4.41
N ASP A 298 -42.79 -10.94 5.14
CA ASP A 298 -41.62 -10.21 4.60
C ASP A 298 -40.61 -11.21 4.00
N ALA A 299 -41.07 -12.42 3.63
CA ALA A 299 -40.29 -13.26 2.73
C ALA A 299 -40.31 -12.56 1.37
N PRO A 300 -39.16 -12.16 0.80
CA PRO A 300 -39.13 -11.51 -0.50
C PRO A 300 -39.83 -12.42 -1.50
N HIS A 301 -40.84 -11.89 -2.20
CA HIS A 301 -41.52 -12.57 -3.28
C HIS A 301 -40.47 -13.04 -4.29
N GLN A 302 -40.13 -14.33 -4.25
CA GLN A 302 -39.26 -14.91 -5.26
C GLN A 302 -40.00 -14.90 -6.58
N ALA A 303 -39.47 -14.17 -7.56
CA ALA A 303 -40.11 -14.07 -8.86
C ALA A 303 -40.31 -15.43 -9.52
N SER A 304 -41.44 -15.54 -10.24
CA SER A 304 -41.72 -16.71 -11.06
C SER A 304 -40.65 -16.84 -12.17
N LEU A 305 -40.52 -18.03 -12.73
CA LEU A 305 -39.57 -18.28 -13.83
C LEU A 305 -39.93 -17.44 -15.07
N GLU A 306 -41.21 -17.18 -15.29
CA GLU A 306 -41.73 -16.36 -16.39
C GLU A 306 -41.36 -14.88 -16.23
N GLU A 307 -41.47 -14.35 -15.00
CA GLU A 307 -41.03 -12.98 -14.67
C GLU A 307 -39.52 -12.83 -14.86
N TYR A 308 -38.75 -13.82 -14.40
CA TYR A 308 -37.31 -13.84 -14.62
C TYR A 308 -36.94 -13.83 -16.10
N GLN A 309 -37.61 -14.63 -16.94
CA GLN A 309 -37.37 -14.65 -18.38
C GLN A 309 -37.72 -13.32 -19.06
N ARG A 310 -38.83 -12.69 -18.65
CA ARG A 310 -39.25 -11.38 -19.14
C ARG A 310 -38.24 -10.29 -18.80
N ASP A 311 -37.72 -10.30 -17.58
CA ASP A 311 -36.83 -9.25 -17.06
C ASP A 311 -35.34 -9.51 -17.40
N LEU A 312 -35.02 -10.68 -17.95
CA LEU A 312 -33.67 -11.10 -18.31
C LEU A 312 -32.89 -10.09 -19.20
N PRO A 313 -33.49 -9.45 -20.22
CA PRO A 313 -32.81 -8.41 -20.99
C PRO A 313 -32.42 -7.20 -20.13
N LYS A 314 -33.29 -6.80 -19.20
CA LYS A 314 -33.02 -5.69 -18.26
C LYS A 314 -31.93 -6.07 -17.27
N ILE A 315 -31.98 -7.29 -16.73
CA ILE A 315 -30.94 -7.85 -15.85
C ILE A 315 -29.57 -7.80 -16.54
N ARG A 316 -29.46 -8.28 -17.78
CA ARG A 316 -28.19 -8.26 -18.53
C ARG A 316 -27.70 -6.85 -18.84
N SER A 317 -28.60 -5.89 -19.06
CA SER A 317 -28.23 -4.50 -19.33
C SER A 317 -27.83 -3.76 -18.06
N LEU A 318 -28.72 -3.68 -17.07
CA LEU A 318 -28.57 -2.85 -15.87
C LEU A 318 -27.70 -3.50 -14.79
N LEU A 319 -27.69 -4.84 -14.67
CA LEU A 319 -26.95 -5.51 -13.60
C LEU A 319 -25.55 -5.98 -14.00
N GLN A 320 -25.06 -5.56 -15.17
CA GLN A 320 -23.72 -5.89 -15.66
C GLN A 320 -22.59 -5.66 -14.63
N PRO A 321 -22.57 -4.56 -13.83
CA PRO A 321 -21.54 -4.34 -12.82
C PRO A 321 -21.58 -5.33 -11.64
N PHE A 322 -22.66 -6.08 -11.49
CA PHE A 322 -22.86 -7.02 -10.38
C PHE A 322 -22.66 -8.46 -10.85
N ILE A 323 -23.19 -8.80 -12.03
CA ILE A 323 -23.16 -10.17 -12.55
C ILE A 323 -21.85 -10.55 -13.25
N THR A 324 -21.03 -9.55 -13.62
CA THR A 324 -19.73 -9.83 -14.25
C THR A 324 -18.69 -10.19 -13.18
N PRO A 325 -17.87 -11.24 -13.38
CA PRO A 325 -16.77 -11.53 -12.47
C PRO A 325 -15.76 -10.38 -12.40
N GLY A 326 -15.37 -10.00 -11.19
CA GLY A 326 -14.36 -8.98 -10.93
C GLY A 326 -13.67 -9.22 -9.59
N TYR A 327 -12.64 -8.44 -9.28
CA TYR A 327 -11.84 -8.66 -8.07
C TYR A 327 -12.43 -8.04 -6.81
N MET A 328 -13.31 -7.05 -6.95
CA MET A 328 -13.81 -6.31 -5.79
C MET A 328 -15.11 -6.90 -5.23
N GLN A 329 -15.22 -6.98 -3.91
CA GLN A 329 -16.46 -7.35 -3.23
C GLN A 329 -16.81 -6.29 -2.18
N PRO A 330 -18.09 -5.93 -2.00
CA PRO A 330 -18.47 -5.00 -0.95
C PRO A 330 -18.25 -5.66 0.43
N LYS A 331 -17.55 -4.97 1.32
CA LYS A 331 -17.33 -5.40 2.71
C LYS A 331 -18.31 -4.68 3.64
N SER A 332 -18.50 -3.38 3.41
CA SER A 332 -19.48 -2.52 4.10
C SER A 332 -20.07 -1.51 3.09
N ALA A 333 -20.86 -0.54 3.55
CA ALA A 333 -21.43 0.50 2.68
C ALA A 333 -20.36 1.32 1.92
N ASP A 334 -19.21 1.57 2.56
CA ASP A 334 -18.16 2.46 2.03
C ASP A 334 -16.81 1.74 1.77
N GLU A 335 -16.71 0.43 2.08
CA GLU A 335 -15.46 -0.34 1.98
C GLU A 335 -15.60 -1.52 1.02
N PHE A 336 -14.56 -1.72 0.19
CA PHE A 336 -14.41 -2.89 -0.66
C PHE A 336 -13.27 -3.79 -0.18
N ALA A 337 -13.45 -5.09 -0.33
CA ALA A 337 -12.40 -6.10 -0.22
C ALA A 337 -11.94 -6.53 -1.62
N TYR A 338 -10.63 -6.79 -1.76
CA TYR A 338 -10.05 -7.31 -3.00
C TYR A 338 -9.85 -8.82 -2.89
N ALA A 339 -10.49 -9.58 -3.78
CA ALA A 339 -10.37 -11.02 -3.90
C ALA A 339 -9.20 -11.39 -4.84
N ILE A 340 -8.57 -12.53 -4.58
CA ILE A 340 -7.48 -13.06 -5.43
C ILE A 340 -8.02 -13.51 -6.79
N ASN A 341 -9.22 -14.10 -6.81
CA ASN A 341 -9.87 -14.61 -8.01
C ASN A 341 -11.06 -13.72 -8.38
N LYS A 342 -11.30 -13.57 -9.69
CA LYS A 342 -12.49 -12.86 -10.19
C LYS A 342 -13.74 -13.66 -9.85
N THR A 343 -14.68 -13.03 -9.16
CA THR A 343 -15.98 -13.62 -8.81
C THR A 343 -17.11 -12.65 -9.12
N PRO A 344 -18.31 -13.15 -9.49
CA PRO A 344 -19.50 -12.31 -9.52
C PRO A 344 -19.73 -11.67 -8.15
N MET A 345 -20.47 -10.57 -8.11
CA MET A 345 -20.76 -9.91 -6.83
C MET A 345 -21.60 -10.83 -5.95
N SER A 346 -21.27 -10.87 -4.65
CA SER A 346 -22.02 -11.70 -3.71
C SER A 346 -23.35 -11.04 -3.33
N HIS A 347 -24.44 -11.80 -3.44
CA HIS A 347 -25.77 -11.35 -3.05
C HIS A 347 -25.86 -11.09 -1.55
N SER A 348 -25.29 -11.97 -0.72
CA SER A 348 -25.19 -11.75 0.72
C SER A 348 -24.32 -10.52 1.05
N ALA A 349 -23.25 -10.26 0.29
CA ALA A 349 -22.43 -9.07 0.48
C ALA A 349 -23.17 -7.76 0.13
N LEU A 350 -23.98 -7.74 -0.93
CA LEU A 350 -24.86 -6.61 -1.27
C LEU A 350 -25.95 -6.36 -0.22
N THR A 351 -26.48 -7.44 0.35
CA THR A 351 -27.47 -7.36 1.43
C THR A 351 -26.81 -6.78 2.69
N ARG A 352 -25.66 -7.32 3.10
CA ARG A 352 -24.91 -6.90 4.30
C ARG A 352 -24.40 -5.46 4.20
N SER A 353 -24.02 -4.99 3.00
CA SER A 353 -23.60 -3.59 2.82
C SER A 353 -24.77 -2.60 2.87
N GLY A 354 -26.02 -3.07 2.89
CA GLY A 354 -27.21 -2.23 2.86
C GLY A 354 -27.59 -1.77 1.45
N ALA A 355 -26.90 -2.21 0.39
CA ALA A 355 -27.20 -1.83 -0.98
C ALA A 355 -28.60 -2.25 -1.45
N LEU A 356 -29.16 -3.30 -0.83
CA LEU A 356 -30.51 -3.79 -1.10
C LEU A 356 -31.56 -3.28 -0.08
N ALA A 357 -31.22 -2.34 0.79
CA ALA A 357 -32.21 -1.74 1.70
C ALA A 357 -33.18 -0.83 0.92
N ALA A 358 -34.46 -0.86 1.26
CA ALA A 358 -35.49 -0.02 0.64
C ALA A 358 -35.34 1.49 0.96
N GLU A 359 -34.42 1.84 1.87
CA GLU A 359 -34.15 3.22 2.24
C GLU A 359 -33.33 3.96 1.16
N PRO A 360 -33.40 5.31 1.09
CA PRO A 360 -32.59 6.09 0.16
C PRO A 360 -31.08 5.81 0.24
N GLN A 361 -30.60 5.45 1.44
CA GLN A 361 -29.21 5.08 1.66
C GLN A 361 -28.81 3.80 0.92
N GLY A 362 -29.75 2.87 0.70
CA GLY A 362 -29.51 1.66 -0.09
C GLY A 362 -29.25 1.98 -1.55
N LEU A 363 -29.99 2.92 -2.14
CA LEU A 363 -29.76 3.40 -3.51
C LEU A 363 -28.39 4.08 -3.65
N ILE A 364 -28.00 4.92 -2.68
CA ILE A 364 -26.67 5.55 -2.66
C ILE A 364 -25.58 4.48 -2.63
N THR A 365 -25.72 3.50 -1.74
CA THR A 365 -24.75 2.41 -1.58
C THR A 365 -24.66 1.56 -2.85
N LEU A 366 -25.79 1.24 -3.48
CA LEU A 366 -25.83 0.49 -4.73
C LEU A 366 -25.19 1.28 -5.89
N PHE A 367 -25.47 2.58 -5.99
CA PHE A 367 -24.88 3.46 -6.99
C PHE A 367 -23.36 3.57 -6.82
N PHE A 368 -22.89 3.67 -5.58
CA PHE A 368 -21.47 3.65 -5.25
C PHE A 368 -20.79 2.33 -5.65
N ILE A 369 -21.40 1.19 -5.30
CA ILE A 369 -20.85 -0.14 -5.61
C ILE A 369 -20.79 -0.42 -7.11
N GLY A 370 -21.89 -0.20 -7.82
CA GLY A 370 -22.00 -0.53 -9.25
C GLY A 370 -21.44 0.55 -10.18
N GLY A 371 -21.59 1.83 -9.80
CA GLY A 371 -21.36 2.98 -10.68
C GLY A 371 -19.98 3.61 -10.54
N SER A 372 -19.25 3.35 -9.45
CA SER A 372 -17.95 3.98 -9.24
C SER A 372 -16.87 3.43 -10.17
N LYS A 373 -16.21 4.35 -10.87
CA LYS A 373 -15.07 4.11 -11.77
C LYS A 373 -13.89 5.05 -11.49
N SER A 374 -13.80 5.58 -10.28
CA SER A 374 -12.69 6.47 -9.93
C SER A 374 -11.36 5.70 -9.91
N ALA A 375 -10.26 6.43 -10.18
CA ALA A 375 -8.90 5.87 -10.16
C ALA A 375 -8.49 5.33 -8.79
N THR A 376 -9.18 5.73 -7.71
CA THR A 376 -8.95 5.24 -6.35
C THR A 376 -9.72 3.97 -6.04
N GLN A 377 -10.79 3.66 -6.79
CA GLN A 377 -11.68 2.53 -6.50
C GLN A 377 -11.54 1.39 -7.50
N ASN A 378 -11.01 1.58 -8.71
CA ASN A 378 -10.59 0.49 -9.63
C ASN A 378 -11.59 -0.69 -9.79
N ASN A 379 -12.90 -0.43 -9.80
CA ASN A 379 -13.88 -1.47 -10.08
C ASN A 379 -13.74 -1.93 -11.54
N ASP A 380 -13.23 -3.15 -11.73
CA ASP A 380 -12.87 -3.73 -13.02
C ASP A 380 -14.05 -4.25 -13.84
N ARG A 381 -15.27 -4.19 -13.29
CA ARG A 381 -16.48 -4.68 -13.97
C ARG A 381 -17.03 -3.68 -14.98
N PRO A 382 -17.51 -4.09 -16.16
CA PRO A 382 -18.13 -3.19 -17.11
C PRO A 382 -19.44 -2.60 -16.55
N LEU A 383 -19.73 -1.34 -16.88
CA LEU A 383 -20.95 -0.65 -16.41
C LEU A 383 -22.23 -1.18 -17.06
N GLY A 384 -22.16 -1.62 -18.32
CA GLY A 384 -23.36 -1.93 -19.11
C GLY A 384 -24.28 -0.72 -19.21
N GLY A 385 -25.56 -0.92 -18.90
CA GLY A 385 -26.59 0.13 -18.81
C GLY A 385 -26.67 0.82 -17.44
N PHE A 386 -25.90 0.38 -16.44
CA PHE A 386 -25.89 0.99 -15.11
C PHE A 386 -25.24 2.40 -15.17
N PRO A 387 -25.81 3.41 -14.50
CA PRO A 387 -25.28 4.77 -14.56
C PRO A 387 -23.88 4.86 -13.94
N ARG A 388 -23.00 5.64 -14.57
CA ARG A 388 -21.68 5.96 -14.03
C ARG A 388 -21.83 6.98 -12.91
N MET A 389 -21.18 6.74 -11.78
CA MET A 389 -21.10 7.71 -10.69
C MET A 389 -19.91 8.65 -10.91
N ASN A 390 -20.19 9.93 -11.15
CA ASN A 390 -19.17 10.98 -11.08
C ASN A 390 -19.22 11.69 -9.71
N ALA A 391 -20.43 11.85 -9.15
CA ALA A 391 -20.65 12.36 -7.80
C ALA A 391 -21.89 11.70 -7.17
N ILE A 392 -21.86 11.47 -5.84
CA ILE A 392 -22.99 10.89 -5.11
C ILE A 392 -24.25 11.77 -5.23
N THR A 393 -24.08 13.09 -5.35
CA THR A 393 -25.19 14.05 -5.53
C THR A 393 -25.92 13.91 -6.86
N GLU A 394 -25.39 13.19 -7.85
CA GLU A 394 -26.10 12.94 -9.12
C GLU A 394 -27.39 12.14 -8.91
N LEU A 395 -27.43 11.28 -7.89
CA LEU A 395 -28.61 10.48 -7.57
C LEU A 395 -29.80 11.36 -7.14
N SER A 396 -29.56 12.47 -6.42
CA SER A 396 -30.61 13.41 -6.03
C SER A 396 -30.94 14.41 -7.14
N ASN A 397 -30.00 14.66 -8.05
CA ASN A 397 -30.12 15.74 -9.05
C ASN A 397 -30.64 15.24 -10.41
N SER A 398 -30.60 13.93 -10.67
CA SER A 398 -31.04 13.33 -11.93
C SER A 398 -32.07 12.22 -11.68
N GLU A 399 -33.30 12.50 -12.09
CA GLU A 399 -34.41 11.54 -12.00
C GLU A 399 -34.12 10.26 -12.80
N ASP A 400 -33.50 10.38 -13.97
CA ASP A 400 -33.12 9.24 -14.82
C ASP A 400 -32.07 8.32 -14.17
N ILE A 401 -31.08 8.89 -13.47
CA ILE A 401 -30.09 8.10 -12.72
C ILE A 401 -30.78 7.39 -11.55
N SER A 402 -31.59 8.12 -10.77
CA SER A 402 -32.34 7.55 -9.65
C SER A 402 -33.27 6.42 -10.08
N ALA A 403 -34.01 6.61 -11.17
CA ALA A 403 -34.91 5.59 -11.73
C ALA A 403 -34.15 4.32 -12.14
N ARG A 404 -33.00 4.45 -12.82
CA ARG A 404 -32.18 3.30 -13.23
C ARG A 404 -31.54 2.56 -12.07
N VAL A 405 -31.04 3.28 -11.06
CA VAL A 405 -30.48 2.67 -9.84
C VAL A 405 -31.58 1.95 -9.04
N SER A 406 -32.76 2.56 -8.94
CA SER A 406 -33.94 1.97 -8.29
C SER A 406 -34.42 0.71 -9.01
N GLU A 407 -34.51 0.74 -10.35
CA GLU A 407 -34.85 -0.44 -11.15
C GLU A 407 -33.83 -1.57 -10.96
N ALA A 408 -32.53 -1.24 -10.94
CA ALA A 408 -31.48 -2.21 -10.65
C ALA A 408 -31.59 -2.81 -9.24
N GLN A 409 -31.88 -1.98 -8.23
CA GLN A 409 -32.09 -2.44 -6.85
C GLN A 409 -33.27 -3.41 -6.77
N LEU A 410 -34.38 -3.07 -7.43
CA LEU A 410 -35.59 -3.90 -7.47
C LEU A 410 -35.31 -5.25 -8.15
N LEU A 411 -34.60 -5.26 -9.28
CA LEU A 411 -34.22 -6.49 -9.98
C LEU A 411 -33.33 -7.38 -9.09
N LEU A 412 -32.40 -6.80 -8.34
CA LEU A 412 -31.55 -7.54 -7.41
C LEU A 412 -32.35 -8.09 -6.21
N GLN A 413 -33.30 -7.34 -5.66
CA GLN A 413 -34.15 -7.80 -4.56
C GLN A 413 -35.08 -8.94 -4.98
N ILE A 414 -35.71 -8.83 -6.16
CA ILE A 414 -36.70 -9.79 -6.65
C ILE A 414 -36.02 -11.06 -7.18
N HIS A 415 -34.98 -10.90 -8.00
CA HIS A 415 -34.34 -12.01 -8.73
C HIS A 415 -33.03 -12.48 -8.09
N GLY A 416 -32.57 -11.85 -7.00
CA GLY A 416 -31.25 -12.08 -6.39
C GLY A 416 -30.94 -13.55 -6.13
N GLN A 417 -31.83 -14.27 -5.46
CA GLN A 417 -31.64 -15.72 -5.21
C GLN A 417 -31.54 -16.52 -6.50
N ARG A 418 -32.40 -16.24 -7.49
CA ARG A 418 -32.40 -16.94 -8.78
C ARG A 418 -31.14 -16.60 -9.60
N LEU A 419 -30.56 -15.41 -9.43
CA LEU A 419 -29.28 -15.06 -10.02
C LEU A 419 -28.12 -15.83 -9.36
N VAL A 420 -28.18 -16.09 -8.05
CA VAL A 420 -27.25 -16.99 -7.36
C VAL A 420 -27.37 -18.41 -7.89
N ASP A 421 -28.60 -18.93 -8.01
CA ASP A 421 -28.86 -20.29 -8.49
C ASP A 421 -28.36 -20.50 -9.94
N ASN A 422 -28.38 -19.45 -10.77
CA ASN A 422 -27.86 -19.46 -12.13
C ASN A 422 -26.36 -19.11 -12.25
N GLY A 423 -25.65 -18.92 -11.13
CA GLY A 423 -24.23 -18.57 -11.09
C GLY A 423 -23.89 -17.17 -11.61
N LEU A 424 -24.90 -16.29 -11.74
CA LEU A 424 -24.73 -14.90 -12.14
C LEU A 424 -24.38 -13.99 -10.95
N LEU A 425 -24.73 -14.39 -9.73
CA LEU A 425 -24.23 -13.78 -8.49
C LEU A 425 -23.56 -14.87 -7.65
N ALA A 426 -22.62 -14.45 -6.79
CA ALA A 426 -22.10 -15.34 -5.76
C ALA A 426 -23.09 -15.39 -4.57
N PRO A 427 -23.15 -16.50 -3.82
CA PRO A 427 -24.01 -16.59 -2.64
C PRO A 427 -23.68 -15.51 -1.59
#